data_AF-A0A9R1URZ5-F1
#
_entry.id   AF-A0A9R1URZ5-F1
#
_cell.length_a   1.000
_cell.length_b   1.000
_cell.length_c   1.000
_cell.angle_alpha   90.00
_cell.angle_beta   90.00
_cell.angle_gamma   90.00
#
_symmetry.space_group_name_H-M   'P 1'
#
loop_
_entity.id
_entity.type
_entity.pdbx_description
1 polymer ?
#
loop_
_entity_poly.entity_id
_entity_poly.type
_entity_poly.pdbx_seq_one_letter_code
_entity_poly.pdbx_strand_id
1 'polypeptide(L)'
;MKDVMGITNNDILVPDMNETYKYVIRTRRDKDNIIAEHHYRVELFIVAIDNQLQELNSRFNESVTKLLRLSVALDPKKSLNVEDICKLATTYYPLDFTDHEIHLLKLELRHYELDVRSHPQLKKISTLSELCKGLHETGKASTYPLFDRLIRIILTLPVSTGTSERAFSSMKIVKT
;
A
#
# COMPACT_ATOMS: atom_id res chain seq x y z
N MET A 1 -45.77 -19.27 -11.62
CA MET A 1 -45.15 -18.05 -12.18
C MET A 1 -45.46 -16.90 -11.25
N LYS A 2 -44.49 -16.47 -10.44
CA LYS A 2 -44.52 -15.17 -9.77
C LYS A 2 -43.13 -14.57 -9.97
N ASP A 3 -43.10 -13.57 -10.84
CA ASP A 3 -41.97 -12.66 -11.02
C ASP A 3 -41.82 -11.81 -9.76
N VAL A 4 -40.69 -11.93 -9.07
CA VAL A 4 -40.16 -10.89 -8.17
C VAL A 4 -38.63 -10.95 -8.23
N MET A 5 -38.04 -10.54 -9.35
CA MET A 5 -36.60 -10.26 -9.43
C MET A 5 -36.47 -8.82 -9.91
N GLY A 6 -36.16 -7.91 -8.97
CA GLY A 6 -35.86 -6.53 -9.29
C GLY A 6 -34.53 -6.46 -10.02
N ILE A 7 -34.57 -6.19 -11.32
CA ILE A 7 -33.37 -5.96 -12.15
C ILE A 7 -32.93 -4.51 -11.92
N THR A 8 -31.67 -4.32 -11.52
CA THR A 8 -31.07 -2.98 -11.46
C THR A 8 -30.44 -2.61 -12.81
N ASN A 9 -30.16 -1.32 -13.04
CA ASN A 9 -29.69 -0.71 -14.30
C ASN A 9 -28.46 -1.35 -15.00
N ASN A 10 -27.89 -2.45 -14.48
CA ASN A 10 -26.74 -3.17 -15.00
C ASN A 10 -27.00 -4.68 -15.24
N ASP A 11 -28.27 -5.13 -15.36
CA ASP A 11 -28.67 -6.54 -15.52
C ASP A 11 -28.21 -7.49 -14.39
N ILE A 12 -27.83 -6.93 -13.23
CA ILE A 12 -27.49 -7.71 -12.05
C ILE A 12 -28.78 -8.08 -11.31
N LEU A 13 -29.09 -9.37 -11.26
CA LEU A 13 -30.21 -9.91 -10.49
C LEU A 13 -29.93 -9.74 -8.99
N VAL A 14 -30.82 -9.02 -8.30
CA VAL A 14 -30.77 -8.86 -6.85
C VAL A 14 -31.51 -10.06 -6.21
N PRO A 15 -30.85 -10.89 -5.39
CA PRO A 15 -31.51 -11.99 -4.68
C PRO A 15 -32.58 -11.48 -3.72
N ASP A 16 -33.70 -12.19 -3.58
CA ASP A 16 -34.64 -11.94 -2.49
C ASP A 16 -34.01 -12.36 -1.16
N MET A 17 -33.76 -11.38 -0.30
CA MET A 17 -33.09 -11.56 0.98
C MET A 17 -33.90 -12.36 1.99
N ASN A 18 -35.21 -12.60 1.75
CA ASN A 18 -36.06 -13.43 2.61
C ASN A 18 -36.18 -14.88 2.12
N GLU A 19 -35.66 -15.22 0.95
CA GLU A 19 -35.69 -16.58 0.44
C GLU A 19 -34.61 -17.46 1.09
N THR A 20 -34.84 -18.77 1.11
CA THR A 20 -33.81 -19.72 1.56
C THR A 20 -32.66 -19.77 0.56
N TYR A 21 -31.44 -19.55 1.06
CA TYR A 21 -30.24 -19.65 0.25
C TYR A 21 -29.95 -21.11 -0.13
N LYS A 22 -29.64 -21.34 -1.41
CA LYS A 22 -29.34 -22.68 -1.94
C LYS A 22 -27.90 -22.73 -2.43
N TYR A 23 -27.05 -23.43 -1.68
CA TYR A 23 -25.69 -23.74 -2.11
C TYR A 23 -25.71 -24.61 -3.39
N VAL A 24 -24.96 -24.17 -4.42
CA VAL A 24 -24.89 -24.83 -5.73
C VAL A 24 -24.19 -26.20 -5.64
N ILE A 25 -23.30 -26.39 -4.67
CA ILE A 25 -22.52 -27.62 -4.47
C ILE A 25 -23.09 -28.37 -3.25
N ARG A 26 -23.83 -29.46 -3.49
CA ARG A 26 -24.50 -30.23 -2.44
C ARG A 26 -23.56 -31.19 -1.70
N THR A 27 -23.51 -31.12 -0.38
CA THR A 27 -23.40 -32.29 0.50
C THR A 27 -24.72 -32.48 1.25
N ARG A 28 -25.22 -33.72 1.28
CA ARG A 28 -26.54 -34.12 1.83
C ARG A 28 -26.65 -34.03 3.36
N ARG A 29 -25.86 -33.17 4.01
CA ARG A 29 -25.83 -33.01 5.46
C ARG A 29 -25.61 -31.54 5.82
N ASP A 30 -26.71 -30.82 5.93
CA ASP A 30 -27.04 -29.81 6.96
C ASP A 30 -28.30 -29.07 6.46
N LYS A 31 -29.47 -29.16 7.11
CA LYS A 31 -29.80 -28.69 8.47
C LYS A 31 -29.29 -27.27 8.70
N ASP A 32 -29.73 -26.33 7.88
CA ASP A 32 -30.55 -25.21 8.33
C ASP A 32 -31.09 -24.45 7.10
N ASN A 33 -32.35 -24.01 7.14
CA ASN A 33 -32.92 -23.13 6.11
C ASN A 33 -32.31 -21.74 6.26
N ILE A 34 -31.03 -21.58 5.94
CA ILE A 34 -30.33 -20.30 6.01
C ILE A 34 -30.99 -19.36 5.00
N ILE A 35 -31.44 -18.21 5.48
CA ILE A 35 -32.05 -17.18 4.64
C ILE A 35 -30.93 -16.47 3.87
N ALA A 36 -31.19 -16.07 2.62
CA ALA A 36 -30.27 -15.34 1.76
C ALA A 36 -29.60 -14.15 2.46
N GLU A 37 -30.35 -13.39 3.27
CA GLU A 37 -29.76 -12.31 4.10
C GLU A 37 -28.61 -12.82 4.98
N HIS A 38 -28.82 -13.93 5.69
CA HIS A 38 -27.82 -14.47 6.61
C HIS A 38 -26.58 -14.96 5.85
N HIS A 39 -26.77 -15.68 4.74
CA HIS A 39 -25.66 -16.14 3.91
C HIS A 39 -24.79 -14.98 3.42
N TYR A 40 -25.42 -13.99 2.77
CA TYR A 40 -24.67 -12.87 2.22
C TYR A 40 -24.05 -12.00 3.30
N ARG A 41 -24.82 -11.64 4.35
CA ARG A 41 -24.34 -10.74 5.38
C ARG A 41 -23.29 -11.38 6.28
N VAL A 42 -23.58 -12.56 6.82
CA VAL A 42 -22.77 -13.19 7.87
C VAL A 42 -21.68 -14.08 7.27
N GLU A 43 -22.05 -14.99 6.37
CA GLU A 43 -21.11 -16.00 5.86
C GLU A 43 -20.19 -15.45 4.76
N LEU A 44 -20.66 -14.48 3.98
CA LEU A 44 -19.89 -13.90 2.87
C LEU A 44 -19.27 -12.54 3.23
N PHE A 45 -20.09 -11.52 3.49
CA PHE A 45 -19.61 -10.14 3.60
C PHE A 45 -18.85 -9.87 4.89
N ILE A 46 -19.34 -10.31 6.05
CA ILE A 46 -18.59 -10.17 7.32
C ILE A 46 -17.25 -10.90 7.22
N VAL A 47 -17.25 -12.14 6.74
CA VAL A 47 -16.00 -12.90 6.50
C VAL A 47 -15.06 -12.17 5.54
N ALA A 48 -15.57 -11.60 4.46
CA ALA A 48 -14.77 -10.82 3.52
C ALA A 48 -14.18 -9.56 4.18
N ILE A 49 -14.99 -8.82 4.96
CA ILE A 49 -14.57 -7.63 5.69
C ILE A 49 -13.50 -7.97 6.72
N ASP A 50 -13.72 -9.01 7.52
CA ASP A 50 -12.76 -9.46 8.55
C ASP A 50 -11.43 -9.86 7.92
N ASN A 51 -11.46 -10.56 6.78
CA ASN A 51 -10.25 -10.89 6.02
C ASN A 51 -9.53 -9.64 5.52
N GLN A 52 -10.25 -8.65 4.97
CA GLN A 52 -9.64 -7.39 4.53
C GLN A 52 -9.05 -6.62 5.72
N LEU A 53 -9.75 -6.59 6.84
CA LEU A 53 -9.29 -5.92 8.05
C LEU A 53 -8.05 -6.60 8.63
N GLN A 54 -8.00 -7.93 8.64
CA GLN A 54 -6.83 -8.69 9.05
C GLN A 54 -5.62 -8.44 8.14
N GLU A 55 -5.83 -8.44 6.82
CA GLU A 55 -4.77 -8.11 5.84
C GLU A 55 -4.25 -6.69 6.04
N LEU A 56 -5.14 -5.71 6.20
CA LEU A 56 -4.77 -4.31 6.45
C LEU A 56 -3.98 -4.18 7.76
N ASN A 57 -4.45 -4.79 8.85
CA ASN A 57 -3.76 -4.74 10.14
C ASN A 57 -2.39 -5.44 10.10
N SER A 58 -2.25 -6.52 9.32
CA SER A 58 -0.99 -7.21 9.11
C SER A 58 0.00 -6.33 8.32
N ARG A 59 -0.45 -5.74 7.22
CA ARG A 59 0.36 -4.90 6.31
C ARG A 59 0.75 -3.56 6.93
N PHE A 60 -0.17 -2.91 7.64
CA PHE A 60 0.01 -1.62 8.29
C PHE A 60 0.09 -1.76 9.82
N ASN A 61 0.88 -2.73 10.27
CA ASN A 61 1.15 -2.88 11.70
C ASN A 61 1.84 -1.61 12.26
N GLU A 62 1.98 -1.56 13.58
CA GLU A 62 2.53 -0.39 14.27
C GLU A 62 3.92 0.04 13.75
N SER A 63 4.77 -0.93 13.40
CA SER A 63 6.12 -0.67 12.89
C SER A 63 6.06 0.02 11.52
N VAL A 64 5.29 -0.55 10.58
CA VAL A 64 5.13 0.01 9.22
C VAL A 64 4.45 1.38 9.27
N THR A 65 3.44 1.55 10.13
CA THR A 65 2.76 2.84 10.30
C THR A 65 3.71 3.92 10.81
N LYS A 66 4.58 3.58 11.78
CA LYS A 66 5.62 4.51 12.27
C LYS A 66 6.66 4.83 11.19
N LEU A 67 7.07 3.84 10.37
CA LEU A 67 7.95 4.04 9.22
C LEU A 67 7.34 5.04 8.24
N LEU A 68 6.09 4.82 7.82
CA LEU A 68 5.39 5.69 6.87
C LEU A 68 5.24 7.11 7.42
N ARG A 69 4.95 7.24 8.72
CA ARG A 69 4.90 8.54 9.40
C ARG A 69 6.24 9.29 9.37
N LEU A 70 7.35 8.59 9.63
CA LEU A 70 8.69 9.20 9.55
C LEU A 70 9.09 9.50 8.09
N SER A 71 8.61 8.72 7.13
CA SER A 71 8.89 8.95 5.70
C SER A 71 8.33 10.28 5.19
N VAL A 72 7.36 10.88 5.89
CA VAL A 72 6.89 12.26 5.61
C VAL A 72 8.02 13.29 5.74
N ALA A 73 9.07 13.01 6.51
CA ALA A 73 10.24 13.88 6.61
C ALA A 73 11.01 14.03 5.28
N LEU A 74 10.81 13.10 4.34
CA LEU A 74 11.39 13.15 3.00
C LEU A 74 10.53 13.94 1.99
N ASP A 75 9.40 14.53 2.41
CA ASP A 75 8.51 15.30 1.54
C ASP A 75 9.27 16.47 0.87
N PRO A 76 9.47 16.44 -0.47
CA PRO A 76 10.24 17.45 -1.18
C PRO A 76 9.63 18.86 -1.10
N LYS A 77 8.34 18.97 -0.77
CA LYS A 77 7.65 20.26 -0.62
C LYS A 77 7.93 20.95 0.70
N LYS A 78 8.44 20.20 1.68
CA LYS A 78 8.72 20.67 3.04
C LYS A 78 10.23 20.75 3.27
N SER A 79 10.61 21.47 4.32
CA SER A 79 11.98 21.40 4.82
C SER A 79 12.28 19.98 5.30
N LEU A 80 13.45 19.46 4.96
CA LEU A 80 13.85 18.12 5.37
C LEU A 80 14.12 18.10 6.87
N ASN A 81 13.38 17.29 7.62
CA ASN A 81 13.73 17.06 9.00
C ASN A 81 14.88 16.04 9.06
N VAL A 82 16.11 16.56 9.01
CA VAL A 82 17.34 15.74 9.01
C VAL A 82 17.37 14.72 10.14
N GLU A 83 16.88 15.08 11.34
CA GLU A 83 16.89 14.16 12.47
C GLU A 83 15.91 13.01 12.28
N ASP A 84 14.69 13.29 11.79
CA ASP A 84 13.70 12.24 11.48
C ASP A 84 14.17 11.35 10.32
N ILE A 85 14.86 11.90 9.32
CA ILE A 85 15.41 11.14 8.18
C ILE A 85 16.55 10.22 8.65
N CYS A 86 17.49 10.72 9.46
CA CYS A 86 18.52 9.89 10.06
C CYS A 86 17.92 8.80 10.96
N LYS A 87 16.88 9.14 11.73
CA LYS A 87 16.14 8.19 12.56
C LYS A 87 15.43 7.11 11.73
N LEU A 88 14.86 7.48 10.58
CA LEU A 88 14.26 6.55 9.64
C LEU A 88 15.29 5.51 9.17
N ALA A 89 16.47 5.95 8.75
CA ALA A 89 17.55 5.07 8.32
C ALA A 89 18.05 4.17 9.46
N THR A 90 18.34 4.72 10.65
CA THR A 90 18.86 3.95 11.80
C THR A 90 17.86 2.95 12.36
N THR A 91 16.57 3.31 12.40
CA THR A 91 15.54 2.50 13.08
C THR A 91 15.01 1.39 12.16
N TYR A 92 14.86 1.66 10.86
CA TYR A 92 14.17 0.76 9.94
C TYR A 92 15.09 0.07 8.93
N TYR A 93 16.29 0.62 8.70
CA TYR A 93 17.26 0.09 7.74
C TYR A 93 18.67 -0.08 8.35
N PRO A 94 18.81 -0.71 9.52
CA PRO A 94 20.10 -0.87 10.19
C PRO A 94 21.08 -1.77 9.42
N LEU A 95 20.59 -2.60 8.49
CA LEU A 95 21.42 -3.42 7.62
C LEU A 95 21.89 -2.67 6.37
N ASP A 96 21.18 -1.63 5.96
CA ASP A 96 21.49 -0.84 4.76
C ASP A 96 22.33 0.39 5.09
N PHE A 97 22.49 0.76 6.36
CA PHE A 97 23.27 1.92 6.79
C PHE A 97 24.12 1.60 8.01
N THR A 98 25.42 1.83 7.89
CA THR A 98 26.34 1.83 9.03
C THR A 98 26.23 3.11 9.84
N ASP A 99 26.64 3.10 11.11
CA ASP A 99 26.66 4.31 11.96
C ASP A 99 27.48 5.46 11.34
N HIS A 100 28.58 5.12 10.65
CA HIS A 100 29.39 6.09 9.93
C HIS A 100 28.62 6.70 8.74
N GLU A 101 27.94 5.87 7.95
CA GLU A 101 27.10 6.36 6.84
C GLU A 101 25.93 7.20 7.35
N ILE A 102 25.36 6.92 8.52
CA ILE A 102 24.32 7.79 9.11
C ILE A 102 24.88 9.18 9.41
N HIS A 103 26.11 9.27 9.91
CA HIS A 103 26.76 10.57 10.11
C HIS A 103 27.00 11.30 8.79
N LEU A 104 27.44 10.60 7.75
CA LEU A 104 27.63 11.16 6.40
C LEU A 104 26.30 11.58 5.76
N LEU A 105 25.23 10.79 5.91
CA LEU A 105 23.88 11.11 5.45
C LEU A 105 23.41 12.42 6.09
N LYS A 106 23.67 12.64 7.38
CA LYS A 106 23.34 13.89 8.07
C LYS A 106 24.01 15.10 7.42
N LEU A 107 25.27 14.95 6.99
CA LEU A 107 25.99 16.01 6.27
C LEU A 107 25.45 16.22 4.86
N GLU A 108 25.20 15.13 4.11
CA GLU A 108 24.60 15.19 2.77
C GLU A 108 23.26 15.93 2.78
N LEU A 109 22.38 15.63 3.73
CA LEU A 109 21.07 16.27 3.85
C LEU A 109 21.19 17.78 4.10
N ARG A 110 22.13 18.20 4.94
CA ARG A 110 22.38 19.63 5.21
C ARG A 110 22.92 20.36 3.99
N HIS A 111 23.82 19.73 3.24
CA HIS A 111 24.31 20.30 1.98
C HIS A 111 23.22 20.34 0.91
N TYR A 112 22.39 19.30 0.82
CA TYR A 112 21.25 19.26 -0.10
C TYR A 112 20.28 20.42 0.15
N GLU A 113 19.92 20.71 1.41
CA GLU A 113 19.02 21.84 1.74
C GLU A 113 19.56 23.20 1.25
N LEU A 114 20.88 23.38 1.27
CA LEU A 114 21.54 24.58 0.76
C LEU A 114 21.56 24.61 -0.77
N ASP A 115 21.88 23.48 -1.39
CA ASP A 115 22.00 23.34 -2.84
C ASP A 115 20.67 23.45 -3.58
N VAL A 116 19.57 22.94 -3.01
CA VAL A 116 18.22 23.02 -3.61
C VAL A 116 17.80 24.47 -3.87
N ARG A 117 18.24 25.42 -3.02
CA ARG A 117 17.94 26.85 -3.21
C ARG A 117 18.51 27.40 -4.52
N SER A 118 19.56 26.78 -5.04
CA SER A 118 20.25 27.18 -6.25
C SER A 118 19.79 26.42 -7.49
N HIS A 119 19.02 25.33 -7.33
CA HIS A 119 18.59 24.45 -8.43
C HIS A 119 17.09 24.58 -8.77
N PRO A 120 16.73 25.25 -9.89
CA PRO A 120 15.32 25.48 -10.25
C PRO A 120 14.52 24.20 -10.50
N GLN A 121 15.18 23.13 -10.96
CA GLN A 121 14.55 21.83 -11.23
C GLN A 121 14.14 21.14 -9.92
N LEU A 122 15.01 21.14 -8.90
CA LEU A 122 14.75 20.51 -7.62
C LEU A 122 13.71 21.28 -6.78
N LYS A 123 13.55 22.59 -7.02
CA LYS A 123 12.52 23.41 -6.34
C LYS A 123 11.08 23.07 -6.72
N LYS A 124 10.85 22.50 -7.90
CA LYS A 124 9.49 22.24 -8.42
C LYS A 124 9.00 20.82 -8.12
N ILE A 125 9.82 20.02 -7.43
CA ILE A 125 9.55 18.61 -7.19
C ILE A 125 8.45 18.44 -6.14
N SER A 126 7.52 17.55 -6.43
CA SER A 126 6.30 17.36 -5.64
C SER A 126 6.17 15.98 -5.02
N THR A 127 6.94 15.00 -5.52
CA THR A 127 6.90 13.60 -5.06
C THR A 127 8.30 13.02 -4.89
N LEU A 128 8.42 11.95 -4.10
CA LEU A 128 9.69 11.23 -3.92
C LEU A 128 10.22 10.60 -5.21
N SER A 129 9.32 10.15 -6.10
CA SER A 129 9.72 9.59 -7.40
C SER A 129 10.34 10.66 -8.29
N GLU A 130 9.73 11.85 -8.35
CA GLU A 130 10.30 13.00 -9.04
C GLU A 130 11.62 13.44 -8.40
N LEU A 131 11.74 13.39 -7.06
CA LEU A 131 13.00 13.68 -6.36
C LEU A 131 14.12 12.74 -6.80
N CYS A 132 13.87 11.44 -6.75
CA CYS A 132 14.82 10.42 -7.19
C CYS A 132 15.27 10.67 -8.64
N LYS A 133 14.31 10.92 -9.54
CA LYS A 133 14.59 11.22 -10.95
C LYS A 133 15.40 12.52 -11.10
N GLY A 134 15.00 13.58 -10.41
CA GLY A 134 15.67 14.88 -10.45
C GLY A 134 17.11 14.82 -9.93
N LEU A 135 17.37 14.03 -8.88
CA LEU A 135 18.74 13.78 -8.40
C LEU A 135 19.61 13.11 -9.47
N HIS A 136 19.07 12.16 -10.23
CA HIS A 136 19.81 11.50 -11.31
C HIS A 136 20.03 12.43 -12.50
N GLU A 137 19.00 13.14 -12.96
CA GLU A 137 19.08 14.06 -14.10
C GLU A 137 20.03 15.23 -13.85
N THR A 138 20.12 15.71 -12.62
CA THR A 138 21.04 16.79 -12.22
C THR A 138 22.44 16.31 -11.85
N GLY A 139 22.71 14.99 -11.90
CA GLY A 139 23.96 14.38 -11.45
C GLY A 139 24.19 14.42 -9.93
N LYS A 140 23.21 14.91 -9.16
CA LYS A 140 23.27 15.03 -7.70
C LYS A 140 23.16 13.69 -6.98
N ALA A 141 22.68 12.64 -7.64
CA ALA A 141 22.71 11.26 -7.12
C ALA A 141 24.14 10.82 -6.74
N SER A 142 25.15 11.23 -7.52
CA SER A 142 26.56 10.96 -7.19
C SER A 142 27.14 11.90 -6.13
N THR A 143 26.52 13.07 -5.93
CA THR A 143 26.92 14.03 -4.87
C THR A 143 26.34 13.64 -3.51
N TYR A 144 25.14 13.07 -3.50
CA TYR A 144 24.42 12.64 -2.29
C TYR A 144 24.02 11.16 -2.37
N PRO A 145 25.01 10.24 -2.47
CA PRO A 145 24.75 8.83 -2.67
C PRO A 145 23.93 8.18 -1.55
N LEU A 146 24.09 8.63 -0.29
CA LEU A 146 23.35 8.06 0.84
C LEU A 146 21.91 8.54 0.86
N PHE A 147 21.68 9.82 0.54
CA PHE A 147 20.32 10.34 0.42
C PHE A 147 19.56 9.68 -0.74
N ASP A 148 20.21 9.54 -1.90
CA ASP A 148 19.67 8.86 -3.07
C ASP A 148 19.38 7.37 -2.78
N ARG A 149 20.27 6.67 -2.06
CA ARG A 149 20.05 5.30 -1.58
C ARG A 149 18.81 5.21 -0.68
N LEU A 150 18.66 6.11 0.30
CA LEU A 150 17.51 6.11 1.20
C LEU A 150 16.20 6.32 0.44
N ILE A 151 16.15 7.29 -0.48
CA ILE A 151 14.96 7.53 -1.31
C ILE A 151 14.58 6.28 -2.10
N ARG A 152 15.56 5.60 -2.72
CA ARG A 152 15.31 4.35 -3.45
C ARG A 152 14.75 3.26 -2.56
N ILE A 153 15.31 3.05 -1.37
CA ILE A 153 14.82 2.07 -0.39
C ILE A 153 13.35 2.36 -0.03
N ILE A 154 13.02 3.62 0.23
CA ILE A 154 11.63 4.02 0.55
C ILE A 154 10.68 3.81 -0.64
N LEU A 155 11.14 4.09 -1.86
CA LEU A 155 10.33 3.89 -3.07
C LEU A 155 10.13 2.42 -3.42
N THR A 156 11.03 1.53 -3.02
CA THR A 156 10.94 0.08 -3.27
C THR A 156 10.25 -0.67 -2.13
N LEU A 157 9.80 0.02 -1.07
CA LEU A 157 9.02 -0.60 -0.02
C LEU A 157 7.83 -1.34 -0.61
N PRO A 158 7.65 -2.64 -0.30
CA PRO A 158 6.48 -3.40 -0.70
C PRO A 158 5.29 -2.99 0.16
N VAL A 159 4.87 -1.73 0.09
CA VAL A 159 3.58 -1.27 0.66
C VAL A 159 2.43 -1.83 -0.18
N SER A 160 2.71 -2.19 -1.44
CA SER A 160 1.75 -2.79 -2.36
C SER A 160 2.35 -3.95 -3.16
N THR A 161 2.68 -5.06 -2.49
CA THR A 161 2.38 -6.36 -3.09
C THR A 161 0.89 -6.62 -2.86
N GLY A 162 0.03 -5.93 -3.63
CA GLY A 162 -1.27 -6.52 -3.94
C GLY A 162 -0.95 -7.89 -4.51
N THR A 163 -1.38 -8.95 -3.83
CA THR A 163 -1.14 -10.33 -4.25
C THR A 163 -1.74 -10.51 -5.63
N SER A 164 -0.92 -10.31 -6.67
CA SER A 164 -1.29 -10.51 -8.07
C SER A 164 -1.71 -11.97 -8.33
N GLU A 165 -1.52 -12.87 -7.38
CA GLU A 165 -1.98 -14.25 -7.45
C GLU A 165 -3.51 -14.41 -7.37
N ARG A 166 -4.27 -13.47 -6.81
CA ARG A 166 -5.75 -13.59 -6.80
C ARG A 166 -6.44 -13.11 -8.07
N ALA A 167 -5.79 -12.30 -8.90
CA ALA A 167 -6.34 -11.94 -10.21
C ALA A 167 -6.12 -13.05 -11.26
N PHE A 168 -5.03 -13.82 -11.15
CA PHE A 168 -4.74 -14.92 -12.09
C PHE A 168 -5.51 -16.21 -11.81
N SER A 169 -5.98 -16.45 -10.58
CA SER A 169 -6.78 -17.65 -10.27
C SER A 169 -8.22 -17.55 -10.78
N SER A 170 -8.82 -16.37 -10.75
CA SER A 170 -10.18 -16.14 -11.30
C SER A 170 -10.24 -16.18 -12.84
N MET A 171 -9.11 -16.04 -13.54
CA MET A 171 -9.02 -16.17 -15.00
C MET A 171 -9.12 -17.62 -15.52
N LYS A 172 -9.13 -18.63 -14.64
CA LYS A 172 -9.29 -20.04 -15.04
C LYS A 172 -10.74 -20.54 -14.96
N ILE A 173 -11.64 -19.79 -14.31
CA ILE A 173 -13.05 -20.20 -14.12
C ILE A 173 -13.93 -19.80 -15.33
N VAL A 174 -13.44 -18.93 -16.23
CA VAL A 174 -14.17 -18.52 -17.45
C VAL A 174 -13.85 -19.41 -18.68
N LYS A 175 -13.05 -20.47 -18.49
CA LYS A 175 -12.76 -21.45 -19.55
C LYS A 175 -12.82 -22.88 -19.00
N THR A 176 -13.99 -23.38 -18.66
CA THR A 176 -14.45 -24.78 -18.85
C THR A 176 -15.96 -24.80 -18.63
#